data_AF-A0A2N2LHV5-F1
#
_entry.id   AF-A0A2N2LHV5-F1
#
_cell.length_a   1.000
_cell.length_b   1.000
_cell.length_c   1.000
_cell.angle_alpha   90.00
_cell.angle_beta   90.00
_cell.angle_gamma   90.00
#
_symmetry.space_group_name_H-M   'P 1'
#
loop_
_entity.id
_entity.type
_entity.pdbx_description
1 polymer ?
#
loop_
_entity_poly.entity_id
_entity_poly.type
_entity_poly.pdbx_seq_one_letter_code
_entity_poly.pdbx_strand_id
1 'polypeptide(L)'
;MMVLAVLVIAGVAGAAPTGTAEAGTRVPGHEKARYDQDGNGYPDAGVYVNGHYTSVYAYDAGGDWYWDLGDGRVLGSVGVIEDLDVATLTRCDYVINYRADFGNDPFMNEGWIQNHINCSGFDDNGQYNYLIVSQADPRYTGNPDWAVWGTWEYHVLTESGSGNLVKAGPQNHLP
;
A
#
# COMPACT_ATOMS: atom_id res chain seq x y z
N MET A 1 20.41 -77.19 47.85
CA MET A 1 21.22 -77.04 46.62
C MET A 1 20.75 -75.75 45.94
N MET A 2 21.34 -74.58 46.22
CA MET A 2 22.59 -74.03 45.64
C MET A 2 22.54 -73.95 44.11
N VAL A 3 22.44 -72.72 43.55
CA VAL A 3 23.48 -72.02 42.74
C VAL A 3 22.85 -71.75 41.35
N LEU A 4 22.98 -70.63 40.61
CA LEU A 4 23.89 -69.47 40.54
C LEU A 4 23.14 -68.30 39.86
N ALA A 5 23.54 -67.07 40.17
CA ALA A 5 23.20 -65.86 39.41
C ALA A 5 24.04 -65.75 38.13
N VAL A 6 23.48 -65.17 37.05
CA VAL A 6 24.27 -64.38 36.08
C VAL A 6 23.45 -63.15 35.67
N LEU A 7 23.98 -62.00 36.06
CA LEU A 7 23.68 -60.66 35.58
C LEU A 7 24.38 -60.49 34.22
N VAL A 8 23.66 -60.15 33.15
CA VAL A 8 24.26 -59.53 31.96
C VAL A 8 23.56 -58.20 31.71
N ILE A 9 24.28 -57.13 32.04
CA ILE A 9 24.00 -55.77 31.63
C ILE A 9 24.41 -55.67 30.16
N ALA A 10 23.46 -55.37 29.29
CA ALA A 10 23.75 -54.87 27.95
C ALA A 10 22.95 -53.58 27.77
N GLY A 11 23.60 -52.46 28.12
CA GLY A 11 23.12 -51.15 27.73
C GLY A 11 23.25 -51.01 26.21
N VAL A 12 22.20 -50.52 25.58
CA VAL A 12 22.33 -49.84 24.29
C VAL A 12 21.63 -48.50 24.47
N ALA A 13 22.45 -47.47 24.38
CA ALA A 13 22.09 -46.08 24.48
C ALA A 13 21.14 -45.67 23.35
N GLY A 14 20.39 -44.61 23.63
CA GLY A 14 19.27 -44.16 22.83
C GLY A 14 19.62 -43.67 21.43
N ALA A 15 18.60 -43.71 20.59
CA ALA A 15 18.45 -42.81 19.46
C ALA A 15 17.03 -42.24 19.55
N ALA A 16 16.87 -41.14 20.29
CA ALA A 16 15.72 -40.27 20.10
C ALA A 16 15.83 -39.72 18.67
N PRO A 17 14.74 -39.66 17.88
CA PRO A 17 14.76 -38.90 16.65
C PRO A 17 14.96 -37.44 17.05
N THR A 18 16.17 -36.94 16.85
CA THR A 18 16.44 -35.50 16.85
C THR A 18 15.56 -34.93 15.74
N GLY A 19 14.48 -34.27 16.13
CA GLY A 19 13.80 -33.34 15.25
C GLY A 19 14.88 -32.44 14.67
N THR A 20 14.96 -32.41 13.34
CA THR A 20 15.71 -31.40 12.62
C THR A 20 15.12 -30.06 13.03
N ALA A 21 15.72 -29.42 14.03
CA ALA A 21 15.52 -28.01 14.25
C ALA A 21 16.01 -27.35 12.95
N GLU A 22 15.07 -26.86 12.15
CA GLU A 22 15.40 -25.95 11.06
C GLU A 22 16.17 -24.80 11.69
N ALA A 23 17.48 -24.77 11.44
CA ALA A 23 18.33 -23.65 11.77
C ALA A 23 17.99 -22.51 10.80
N GLY A 24 16.82 -21.91 10.98
CA GLY A 24 16.51 -20.61 10.41
C GLY A 24 17.44 -19.60 11.05
N THR A 25 18.32 -18.99 10.25
CA THR A 25 19.15 -17.85 10.67
C THR A 25 18.22 -16.71 11.10
N ARG A 26 17.99 -16.57 12.42
CA ARG A 26 17.27 -15.43 12.99
C ARG A 26 18.15 -14.20 12.89
N VAL A 27 17.73 -13.24 12.07
CA VAL A 27 18.35 -11.91 12.00
C VAL A 27 17.65 -11.03 13.03
N PRO A 28 18.36 -10.49 14.04
CA PRO A 28 17.79 -9.55 14.99
C PRO A 28 17.11 -8.38 14.26
N GLY A 29 15.81 -8.17 14.52
CA GLY A 29 14.97 -7.17 13.85
C GLY A 29 14.03 -7.72 12.76
N HIS A 30 14.17 -8.99 12.36
CA HIS A 30 13.29 -9.68 11.40
C HIS A 30 12.38 -10.74 12.06
N GLU A 31 12.23 -10.72 13.38
CA GLU A 31 11.33 -11.60 14.14
C GLU A 31 9.92 -11.03 14.30
N LYS A 32 9.42 -10.30 13.30
CA LYS A 32 8.04 -9.83 13.36
C LYS A 32 7.09 -10.99 13.09
N ALA A 33 6.05 -11.09 13.91
CA ALA A 33 4.89 -11.91 13.59
C ALA A 33 4.48 -11.59 12.14
N ARG A 34 4.07 -12.63 11.40
CA ARG A 34 3.34 -12.41 10.15
C ARG A 34 2.24 -11.39 10.49
N TYR A 35 2.13 -10.35 9.67
CA TYR A 35 1.41 -9.11 10.00
C TYR A 35 -0.05 -9.30 10.42
N ASP A 36 -0.60 -10.50 10.25
CA ASP A 36 -1.94 -10.95 10.61
C ASP A 36 -1.78 -12.15 11.57
N GLN A 37 -1.87 -11.90 12.89
CA GLN A 37 -1.72 -12.95 13.91
C GLN A 37 -3.03 -13.71 14.16
N ASP A 38 -4.17 -13.07 13.95
CA ASP A 38 -5.49 -13.65 14.20
C ASP A 38 -6.09 -14.36 12.97
N GLY A 39 -5.44 -14.26 11.81
CA GLY A 39 -5.79 -14.93 10.56
C GLY A 39 -7.00 -14.32 9.86
N ASN A 40 -7.32 -13.05 10.11
CA ASN A 40 -8.50 -12.39 9.58
C ASN A 40 -8.31 -11.80 8.16
N GLY A 41 -7.07 -11.83 7.64
CA GLY A 41 -6.71 -11.31 6.32
C GLY A 41 -6.22 -9.86 6.31
N TYR A 42 -6.09 -9.21 7.47
CA TYR A 42 -5.68 -7.81 7.61
C TYR A 42 -4.46 -7.66 8.53
N PRO A 43 -3.66 -6.60 8.37
CA PRO A 43 -2.59 -6.30 9.31
C PRO A 43 -3.13 -5.98 10.71
N ASP A 44 -2.55 -6.59 11.74
CA ASP A 44 -2.81 -6.32 13.16
C ASP A 44 -2.67 -4.81 13.46
N ALA A 45 -3.46 -4.30 14.39
CA ALA A 45 -3.40 -2.89 14.80
C ALA A 45 -1.99 -2.47 15.28
N GLY A 46 -1.53 -1.28 14.88
CA GLY A 46 -0.19 -0.77 15.16
C GLY A 46 0.86 -1.22 14.14
N VAL A 47 0.50 -2.10 13.21
CA VAL A 47 1.41 -2.58 12.15
C VAL A 47 1.28 -1.70 10.92
N TYR A 48 2.32 -0.90 10.68
CA TYR A 48 2.43 -0.14 9.45
C TYR A 48 2.88 -1.01 8.28
N VAL A 49 2.07 -1.04 7.23
CA VAL A 49 2.38 -1.69 5.95
C VAL A 49 2.55 -0.65 4.85
N ASN A 50 3.44 -0.94 3.91
CA ASN A 50 3.60 -0.15 2.70
C ASN A 50 2.86 -0.84 1.56
N GLY A 51 2.15 -0.06 0.75
CA GLY A 51 1.48 -0.58 -0.42
C GLY A 51 1.53 0.36 -1.62
N HIS A 52 1.16 -0.22 -2.75
CA HIS A 52 1.19 0.40 -4.05
C HIS A 52 0.04 -0.16 -4.88
N TYR A 53 -0.74 0.72 -5.49
CA TYR A 53 -1.76 0.34 -6.46
C TYR A 53 -1.96 1.44 -7.49
N THR A 54 -2.58 1.08 -8.61
CA THR A 54 -2.93 2.00 -9.68
C THR A 54 -4.44 2.08 -9.80
N SER A 55 -4.96 3.26 -10.11
CA SER A 55 -6.39 3.49 -10.31
C SER A 55 -6.59 4.31 -11.58
N VAL A 56 -7.73 4.14 -12.25
CA VAL A 56 -8.06 4.89 -13.47
C VAL A 56 -9.40 5.57 -13.27
N TYR A 57 -9.41 6.89 -13.38
CA TYR A 57 -10.63 7.69 -13.41
C TYR A 57 -10.80 8.25 -14.82
N ALA A 58 -11.99 8.14 -15.38
CA ALA A 58 -12.32 8.66 -16.70
C ALA A 58 -13.71 9.29 -16.68
N TYR A 59 -13.89 10.35 -17.42
CA TYR A 59 -15.17 11.07 -17.52
C TYR A 59 -15.31 11.76 -18.88
N ASP A 60 -16.53 12.11 -19.23
CA ASP A 60 -16.83 12.89 -20.43
C ASP A 60 -17.63 14.16 -20.14
N ALA A 61 -17.79 15.02 -21.15
CA ALA A 61 -18.53 16.27 -21.00
C ALA A 61 -20.05 16.06 -20.86
N GLY A 62 -20.56 14.84 -21.12
CA GLY A 62 -21.94 14.44 -20.86
C GLY A 62 -22.22 14.24 -19.37
N GLY A 63 -21.18 14.17 -18.55
CA GLY A 63 -21.25 13.94 -17.11
C GLY A 63 -21.21 12.46 -16.73
N ASP A 64 -20.97 11.57 -17.71
CA ASP A 64 -20.73 10.17 -17.44
C ASP A 64 -19.29 9.96 -16.97
N TRP A 65 -19.10 8.97 -16.09
CA TRP A 65 -17.80 8.68 -15.50
C TRP A 65 -17.63 7.21 -15.13
N TYR A 66 -16.36 6.81 -15.13
CA TYR A 66 -15.85 5.50 -14.80
C TYR A 66 -14.69 5.65 -13.81
N TRP A 67 -14.63 4.79 -12.79
CA TRP A 67 -13.52 4.74 -11.85
C TRP A 67 -13.19 3.30 -11.46
N ASP A 68 -12.05 2.81 -11.93
CA ASP A 68 -11.40 1.62 -11.42
C ASP A 68 -10.56 1.98 -10.19
N LEU A 69 -10.91 1.45 -9.01
CA LEU A 69 -10.20 1.73 -7.77
C LEU A 69 -8.86 0.98 -7.65
N GLY A 70 -8.57 0.03 -8.54
CA GLY A 70 -7.33 -0.77 -8.52
C GLY A 70 -7.36 -1.98 -7.60
N ASP A 71 -8.48 -2.23 -6.92
CA ASP A 71 -8.69 -3.34 -6.00
C ASP A 71 -9.77 -4.32 -6.48
N GLY A 72 -10.14 -4.23 -7.76
CA GLY A 72 -11.19 -5.03 -8.40
C GLY A 72 -12.59 -4.44 -8.28
N ARG A 73 -12.76 -3.33 -7.55
CA ARG A 73 -14.01 -2.57 -7.54
C ARG A 73 -13.99 -1.50 -8.63
N VAL A 74 -15.11 -1.39 -9.33
CA VAL A 74 -15.38 -0.34 -10.31
C VAL A 74 -16.60 0.44 -9.84
N LEU A 75 -16.50 1.77 -9.88
CA LEU A 75 -17.57 2.71 -9.62
C LEU A 75 -17.79 3.57 -10.87
N GLY A 76 -18.98 4.14 -11.05
CA GLY A 76 -19.25 4.97 -12.21
C GLY A 76 -20.72 5.06 -12.55
N SER A 77 -21.06 5.96 -13.48
CA SER A 77 -22.34 5.89 -14.19
C SER A 77 -22.31 4.83 -15.30
N VAL A 78 -21.12 4.49 -15.80
CA VAL A 78 -20.88 3.46 -16.81
C VAL A 78 -20.03 2.31 -16.27
N GLY A 79 -20.09 1.14 -16.93
CA GLY A 79 -19.38 -0.06 -16.50
C GLY A 79 -17.96 -0.21 -17.05
N VAL A 80 -17.65 0.47 -18.15
CA VAL A 80 -16.35 0.45 -18.84
C VAL A 80 -16.07 1.81 -19.48
N ILE A 81 -14.79 2.12 -19.74
CA ILE A 81 -14.38 3.40 -20.34
C ILE A 81 -14.92 3.56 -21.77
N GLU A 82 -15.08 2.46 -22.49
CA GLU A 82 -15.56 2.46 -23.88
C GLU A 82 -17.01 2.93 -24.04
N ASP A 83 -17.77 2.98 -22.95
CA ASP A 83 -19.14 3.52 -22.95
C ASP A 83 -19.18 5.05 -22.86
N LEU A 84 -18.04 5.70 -22.58
CA LEU A 84 -17.92 7.17 -22.52
C LEU A 84 -17.81 7.79 -23.93
N ASP A 85 -18.21 9.05 -24.06
CA ASP A 85 -18.03 9.80 -25.31
C ASP A 85 -16.55 10.08 -25.58
N VAL A 86 -15.97 9.31 -26.51
CA VAL A 86 -14.57 9.40 -26.95
C VAL A 86 -14.18 10.81 -27.41
N ALA A 87 -15.12 11.61 -27.95
CA ALA A 87 -14.82 12.96 -28.41
C ALA A 87 -14.57 13.95 -27.27
N THR A 88 -15.11 13.67 -26.09
CA THR A 88 -15.00 14.53 -24.91
C THR A 88 -14.41 13.82 -23.69
N LEU A 89 -13.78 12.67 -23.93
CA LEU A 89 -13.16 11.85 -22.90
C LEU A 89 -11.94 12.54 -22.30
N THR A 90 -11.91 12.58 -20.98
CA THR A 90 -10.72 12.84 -20.17
C THR A 90 -10.45 11.63 -19.28
N ARG A 91 -9.20 11.18 -19.26
CA ARG A 91 -8.72 10.05 -18.46
C ARG A 91 -7.56 10.49 -17.59
N CYS A 92 -7.62 10.10 -16.32
CA CYS A 92 -6.60 10.32 -15.32
C CYS A 92 -6.12 8.97 -14.76
N ASP A 93 -4.84 8.67 -14.97
CA ASP A 93 -4.18 7.51 -14.39
C ASP A 93 -3.52 7.90 -13.06
N TYR A 94 -3.85 7.15 -12.02
CA TYR A 94 -3.35 7.36 -10.66
C TYR A 94 -2.33 6.28 -10.33
N VAL A 95 -1.20 6.70 -9.78
CA VAL A 95 -0.22 5.83 -9.12
C VAL A 95 -0.23 6.20 -7.65
N ILE A 96 -0.71 5.29 -6.82
CA ILE A 96 -0.91 5.50 -5.40
C ILE A 96 0.13 4.70 -4.63
N ASN A 97 0.83 5.38 -3.74
CA ASN A 97 1.71 4.75 -2.76
C ASN A 97 1.22 5.14 -1.37
N TYR A 98 1.23 4.19 -0.44
CA TYR A 98 0.83 4.49 0.93
C TYR A 98 1.73 3.80 1.93
N ARG A 99 1.73 4.34 3.14
CA ARG A 99 2.20 3.67 4.34
C ARG A 99 1.16 3.88 5.41
N ALA A 100 0.59 2.77 5.90
CA ALA A 100 -0.63 2.81 6.66
C ALA A 100 -0.68 1.77 7.77
N ASP A 101 -1.33 2.14 8.86
CA ASP A 101 -1.91 1.22 9.84
C ASP A 101 -3.40 1.10 9.55
N PHE A 102 -3.86 -0.15 9.48
CA PHE A 102 -5.24 -0.51 9.18
C PHE A 102 -6.06 -0.82 10.44
N GLY A 103 -5.46 -0.78 11.64
CA GLY A 103 -6.19 -0.98 12.88
C GLY A 103 -6.86 -2.36 13.00
N ASN A 104 -6.33 -3.39 12.34
CA ASN A 104 -6.94 -4.71 12.20
C ASN A 104 -8.27 -4.73 11.40
N ASP A 105 -8.42 -3.84 10.41
CA ASP A 105 -9.59 -3.77 9.55
C ASP A 105 -9.20 -3.56 8.06
N PRO A 106 -10.14 -3.57 7.10
CA PRO A 106 -9.84 -3.38 5.68
C PRO A 106 -9.58 -1.91 5.26
N PHE A 107 -9.82 -0.94 6.14
CA PHE A 107 -9.75 0.49 5.91
C PHE A 107 -8.54 1.13 6.61
N MET A 108 -8.08 2.23 6.05
CA MET A 108 -6.92 2.93 6.59
C MET A 108 -7.33 3.73 7.84
N ASN A 109 -6.71 3.43 8.98
CA ASN A 109 -6.94 4.16 10.22
C ASN A 109 -5.96 5.32 10.36
N GLU A 110 -4.67 5.06 10.08
CA GLU A 110 -3.61 6.06 10.17
C GLU A 110 -2.59 5.90 9.04
N GLY A 111 -1.81 6.96 8.80
CA GLY A 111 -0.68 6.95 7.87
C GLY A 111 -0.72 8.09 6.86
N TRP A 112 -0.19 7.80 5.67
CA TRP A 112 -0.17 8.73 4.55
C TRP A 112 -0.35 8.01 3.21
N ILE A 113 -0.88 8.76 2.24
CA ILE A 113 -1.11 8.35 0.86
C ILE A 113 -0.50 9.41 -0.05
N GLN A 114 0.32 8.99 -1.00
CA GLN A 114 0.86 9.83 -2.06
C GLN A 114 0.24 9.42 -3.39
N ASN A 115 -0.40 10.36 -4.06
CA ASN A 115 -0.99 10.17 -5.38
C ASN A 115 -0.13 10.90 -6.42
N HIS A 116 0.25 10.18 -7.47
CA HIS A 116 0.74 10.77 -8.71
C HIS A 116 -0.29 10.55 -9.79
N ILE A 117 -0.81 11.64 -10.35
CA ILE A 117 -1.96 11.62 -11.26
C ILE A 117 -1.49 12.21 -12.59
N ASN A 118 -1.77 11.49 -13.67
CA ASN A 118 -1.49 11.96 -15.02
C ASN A 118 -2.80 11.94 -15.80
N CYS A 119 -3.31 13.12 -16.12
CA CYS A 119 -4.53 13.31 -16.89
C CYS A 119 -4.21 13.59 -18.35
N SER A 120 -5.09 13.11 -19.23
CA SER A 120 -5.02 13.36 -20.67
C SER A 120 -6.41 13.31 -21.26
N GLY A 121 -6.69 14.21 -22.20
CA GLY A 121 -7.97 14.24 -22.90
C GLY A 121 -8.49 15.64 -23.20
N PHE A 122 -9.82 15.72 -23.23
CA PHE A 122 -10.57 16.84 -23.76
C PHE A 122 -10.34 18.15 -23.00
N ASP A 123 -10.50 18.14 -21.69
CA ASP A 123 -10.44 19.32 -20.82
C ASP A 123 -9.31 19.30 -19.80
N ASP A 124 -8.59 18.18 -19.68
CA ASP A 124 -7.41 18.09 -18.81
C ASP A 124 -6.26 17.30 -19.47
N ASN A 125 -5.07 17.87 -19.39
CA ASN A 125 -3.80 17.25 -19.80
C ASN A 125 -2.71 17.46 -18.73
N GLY A 126 -3.15 17.57 -17.47
CA GLY A 126 -2.35 17.92 -16.32
C GLY A 126 -1.64 16.76 -15.64
N GLN A 127 -0.67 17.10 -14.81
CA GLN A 127 0.04 16.19 -13.91
C GLN A 127 -0.03 16.74 -12.50
N TYR A 128 -0.37 15.88 -11.55
CA TYR A 128 -0.60 16.27 -10.18
C TYR A 128 0.10 15.33 -9.23
N ASN A 129 0.69 15.87 -8.17
CA ASN A 129 1.18 15.10 -7.04
C ASN A 129 0.54 15.62 -5.78
N TYR A 130 -0.15 14.74 -5.08
CA TYR A 130 -0.86 15.06 -3.86
C TYR A 130 -0.41 14.14 -2.73
N LEU A 131 -0.45 14.68 -1.52
CA LEU A 131 -0.15 13.95 -0.30
C LEU A 131 -1.34 14.08 0.64
N ILE A 132 -1.89 12.95 1.05
CA ILE A 132 -2.95 12.88 2.04
C ILE A 132 -2.36 12.28 3.32
N VAL A 133 -2.58 12.93 4.47
CA VAL A 133 -2.00 12.52 5.75
C VAL A 133 -3.06 12.47 6.84
N SER A 134 -2.96 11.46 7.70
CA SER A 134 -3.80 11.37 8.91
C SER A 134 -3.34 12.37 9.97
N GLN A 135 -4.19 12.64 10.96
CA GLN A 135 -3.89 13.50 12.10
C GLN A 135 -2.63 13.09 12.90
N ALA A 136 -2.26 11.80 12.89
CA ALA A 136 -1.06 11.31 13.56
C ALA A 136 0.25 11.64 12.81
N ASP A 137 0.16 12.04 11.53
CA ASP A 137 1.34 12.37 10.74
C ASP A 137 1.89 13.76 11.12
N PRO A 138 3.22 13.93 11.27
CA PRO A 138 3.82 15.22 11.62
C PRO A 138 3.56 16.36 10.61
N ARG A 139 3.13 16.05 9.39
CA ARG A 139 2.79 17.03 8.36
C ARG A 139 1.36 17.57 8.48
N TYR A 140 0.51 16.92 9.28
CA TYR A 140 -0.86 17.38 9.53
C TYR A 140 -0.86 18.74 10.26
N THR A 141 -1.72 19.65 9.83
CA THR A 141 -1.71 21.05 10.25
C THR A 141 -2.94 21.49 11.04
N GLY A 142 -4.04 20.74 10.97
CA GLY A 142 -5.37 21.14 11.45
C GLY A 142 -6.10 22.14 10.56
N ASN A 143 -5.74 22.27 9.27
CA ASN A 143 -6.34 23.25 8.36
C ASN A 143 -7.69 22.73 7.80
N PRO A 144 -8.82 23.37 8.12
CA PRO A 144 -10.13 22.93 7.64
C PRO A 144 -10.28 22.99 6.11
N ASP A 145 -9.53 23.85 5.42
CA ASP A 145 -9.58 23.96 3.96
C ASP A 145 -8.98 22.72 3.27
N TRP A 146 -8.17 21.95 4.00
CA TRP A 146 -7.49 20.76 3.52
C TRP A 146 -8.09 19.47 4.08
N ALA A 147 -9.11 19.58 4.93
CA ALA A 147 -9.72 18.45 5.60
C ALA A 147 -10.40 17.50 4.60
N VAL A 148 -10.03 16.23 4.67
CA VAL A 148 -10.65 15.11 3.95
C VAL A 148 -10.95 14.00 4.96
N TRP A 149 -11.97 13.19 4.71
CA TRP A 149 -12.29 11.99 5.51
C TRP A 149 -12.25 12.18 7.04
N GLY A 150 -12.74 13.32 7.53
CA GLY A 150 -12.74 13.66 8.95
C GLY A 150 -11.39 14.15 9.45
N THR A 151 -10.53 13.23 9.91
CA THR A 151 -9.24 13.53 10.56
C THR A 151 -8.04 13.39 9.62
N TRP A 152 -8.26 13.58 8.31
CA TRP A 152 -7.22 13.53 7.30
C TRP A 152 -7.09 14.89 6.61
N GLU A 153 -5.90 15.18 6.10
CA GLU A 153 -5.60 16.39 5.34
C GLU A 153 -5.00 16.07 3.99
N TYR A 154 -5.38 16.85 2.99
CA TYR A 154 -4.85 16.79 1.64
C TYR A 154 -3.94 17.98 1.36
N HIS A 155 -2.77 17.71 0.79
CA HIS A 155 -1.77 18.70 0.42
C HIS A 155 -1.41 18.57 -1.06
N VAL A 156 -1.43 19.69 -1.78
CA VAL A 156 -0.89 19.77 -3.13
C VAL A 156 0.63 19.90 -3.08
N LEU A 157 1.34 18.93 -3.66
CA LEU A 157 2.80 18.99 -3.78
C LEU A 157 3.23 19.64 -5.09
N THR A 158 2.61 19.23 -6.19
CA THR A 158 2.80 19.82 -7.53
C THR A 158 1.52 19.69 -8.34
N GLU A 159 1.25 20.65 -9.22
CA GLU A 159 0.18 20.63 -10.21
C GLU A 159 0.71 21.17 -11.55
N SER A 160 0.12 20.76 -12.67
CA SER A 160 0.53 21.29 -13.97
C SER A 160 0.40 22.81 -14.01
N GLY A 161 1.51 23.48 -14.33
CA GLY A 161 1.58 24.94 -14.38
C GLY A 161 1.87 25.64 -13.03
N SER A 162 1.92 24.91 -11.91
CA SER A 162 2.17 25.48 -10.57
C SER A 162 2.78 24.45 -9.60
N GLY A 163 3.93 24.75 -9.01
CA GLY A 163 4.64 23.83 -8.10
C GLY A 163 6.16 23.92 -8.26
N ASN A 164 6.91 23.22 -7.39
CA ASN A 164 8.36 23.23 -7.44
C ASN A 164 8.85 22.84 -8.84
N LEU A 165 9.62 23.73 -9.48
CA LEU A 165 10.29 23.49 -10.75
C LEU A 165 10.89 22.08 -10.74
N VAL A 166 10.42 21.21 -11.64
CA VAL A 166 11.17 20.01 -12.00
C VAL A 166 12.56 20.52 -12.35
N LYS A 167 13.58 20.15 -11.55
CA LYS A 167 14.96 20.46 -11.89
C LYS A 167 15.15 19.94 -13.31
N ALA A 168 15.27 20.84 -14.28
CA ALA A 168 15.57 20.47 -15.64
C ALA A 168 16.79 19.54 -15.57
N GLY A 169 16.60 18.28 -15.96
CA GLY A 169 17.71 17.35 -16.13
C GLY A 169 18.78 18.05 -16.98
N PRO A 170 20.07 17.73 -16.76
CA PRO A 170 21.18 18.55 -17.23
C PRO A 170 20.96 18.96 -18.68
N GLN A 171 20.67 20.25 -18.88
CA GLN A 171 20.71 20.82 -20.21
C GLN A 171 22.15 20.73 -20.64
N ASN A 172 22.41 19.83 -21.59
CA ASN A 172 23.67 19.76 -22.31
C ASN A 172 23.92 21.15 -22.88
N HIS A 173 24.78 21.91 -22.21
CA HIS A 173 25.44 23.07 -22.76
C HIS A 173 26.21 22.59 -23.98
N LEU A 174 25.82 23.04 -25.17
CA LEU A 174 26.71 23.28 -26.31
C LEU A 174 25.97 24.15 -27.34
N PRO A 175 26.63 25.14 -27.95
CA PRO A 175 27.49 26.21 -27.41
C PRO A 175 26.75 27.56 -27.27
#